data_AF-A0A0N5BG42-F1
#
_entry.id   AF-A0A0N5BG42-F1
#
_cell.length_a   1.000
_cell.length_b   1.000
_cell.length_c   1.000
_cell.angle_alpha   90.00
_cell.angle_beta   90.00
_cell.angle_gamma   90.00
#
_symmetry.space_group_name_H-M   'P 1'
#
loop_
_entity.id
_entity.type
_entity.pdbx_description
1 polymer ?
#
loop_
_entity_poly.entity_id
_entity_poly.type
_entity_poly.pdbx_seq_one_letter_code
_entity_poly.pdbx_strand_id
1 'polypeptide(L)'
;MSSTTVNRNSKKTKKTSTSGTKFDLEEIVAEVTKIKEQLKIMEKDFLAAEKLANENKDITNVLTSTRIIKLILASSSPLSMSVLAGLLIFVQPMISSTYIESQDVAVTFLGVIKDSYWEEIVKTCGMPVNSSIKIKEKNRIKNAQKARDLLVNVATNATTARISSNTSACTFKTCVNTFITF
;
A
#
# COMPACT_ATOMS: atom_id res chain seq x y z
N MET A 1 74.20 20.40 14.67
CA MET A 1 74.63 19.04 15.07
C MET A 1 74.13 18.78 16.48
N SER A 2 73.71 17.54 16.70
CA SER A 2 73.03 16.93 17.84
C SER A 2 73.59 17.25 19.23
N SER A 3 72.73 17.26 20.26
CA SER A 3 72.65 16.11 21.17
C SER A 3 71.63 16.26 22.31
N THR A 4 71.08 15.10 22.63
CA THR A 4 69.99 14.67 23.49
C THR A 4 70.16 14.96 24.98
N THR A 5 69.05 15.15 25.72
CA THR A 5 68.92 14.54 27.06
C THR A 5 67.47 14.11 27.32
N VAL A 6 67.27 12.79 27.37
CA VAL A 6 66.04 12.13 27.81
C VAL A 6 66.07 12.09 29.34
N ASN A 7 65.10 12.72 30.01
CA ASN A 7 64.93 12.56 31.45
C ASN A 7 63.77 11.58 31.72
N ARG A 8 64.12 10.34 32.06
CA ARG A 8 63.21 9.34 32.61
C ARG A 8 63.01 9.64 34.10
N ASN A 9 61.80 10.04 34.49
CA ASN A 9 61.38 9.88 35.88
C ASN A 9 60.14 9.00 35.96
N SER A 10 60.40 7.75 36.33
CA SER A 10 59.47 6.70 36.69
C SER A 10 58.74 7.05 37.99
N LYS A 11 57.55 7.65 37.89
CA LYS A 11 56.65 7.80 39.03
C LYS A 11 55.75 6.57 39.12
N LYS A 12 56.18 5.63 39.97
CA LYS A 12 55.43 4.44 40.38
C LYS A 12 54.22 4.89 41.21
N THR A 13 53.07 5.12 40.58
CA THR A 13 51.82 5.33 41.32
C THR A 13 51.29 3.95 41.74
N LYS A 14 51.56 3.64 43.00
CA LYS A 14 51.08 2.48 43.74
C LYS A 14 49.56 2.40 43.60
N LYS A 15 49.05 1.42 42.84
CA LYS A 15 47.64 1.00 42.90
C LYS A 15 47.41 0.43 44.30
N THR A 16 46.91 1.24 45.22
CA THR A 16 46.26 0.75 46.42
C THR A 16 44.91 0.20 46.00
N SER A 17 44.85 -1.12 45.89
CA SER A 17 43.62 -1.90 45.96
C SER A 17 42.96 -1.63 47.31
N THR A 18 41.79 -1.00 47.30
CA THR A 18 40.94 -0.86 48.49
C THR A 18 39.52 -1.21 48.08
N SER A 19 38.90 -2.04 48.92
CA SER A 19 37.62 -2.74 48.80
C SER A 19 36.47 -1.91 48.21
N GLY A 20 35.65 -2.52 47.35
CA GLY A 20 34.49 -1.84 46.78
C GLY A 20 33.43 -2.72 46.12
N THR A 21 33.09 -3.90 46.67
CA THR A 21 31.99 -4.76 46.14
C THR A 21 30.59 -4.12 46.20
N LYS A 22 30.46 -2.88 46.69
CA LYS A 22 29.20 -2.14 46.76
C LYS A 22 29.01 -1.10 45.63
N PHE A 23 30.10 -0.65 44.98
CA PHE A 23 30.04 0.32 43.88
C PHE A 23 29.71 -0.32 42.53
N ASP A 24 30.05 -1.61 42.32
CA ASP A 24 29.77 -2.32 41.07
C ASP A 24 28.27 -2.60 40.86
N LEU A 25 27.50 -2.86 41.93
CA LEU A 25 26.09 -3.24 41.79
C LEU A 25 25.21 -2.06 41.37
N GLU A 26 25.45 -0.87 41.91
CA GLU A 26 24.72 0.34 41.52
C GLU A 26 25.04 0.75 40.08
N GLU A 27 26.29 0.59 39.64
CA GLU A 27 26.71 0.79 38.25
C GLU A 27 26.06 -0.23 37.30
N ILE A 28 26.01 -1.51 37.68
CA ILE A 28 25.32 -2.55 36.92
C ILE A 28 23.82 -2.26 36.82
N VAL A 29 23.17 -1.84 37.92
CA VAL A 29 21.73 -1.50 37.92
C VAL A 29 21.44 -0.29 37.02
N ALA A 30 22.31 0.72 37.05
CA ALA A 30 22.21 1.88 36.16
C ALA A 30 22.37 1.47 34.68
N GLU A 31 23.36 0.63 34.36
CA GLU A 31 23.58 0.18 32.98
C GLU A 31 22.45 -0.74 32.49
N VAL A 32 21.92 -1.63 33.35
CA VAL A 32 20.74 -2.45 33.02
C VAL A 32 19.51 -1.57 32.75
N THR A 33 19.31 -0.50 33.53
CA THR A 33 18.20 0.43 33.32
C THR A 33 18.35 1.17 32.00
N LYS A 34 19.56 1.61 31.66
CA LYS A 34 19.89 2.25 30.40
C LYS A 34 19.72 1.31 29.20
N ILE A 35 20.14 0.05 29.32
CA ILE A 35 19.94 -0.98 28.30
C ILE A 35 18.44 -1.23 28.06
N LYS A 36 17.63 -1.31 29.14
CA LYS A 36 16.18 -1.45 29.02
C LYS A 36 15.53 -0.28 28.28
N GLU A 37 15.94 0.94 28.57
CA GLU A 37 15.43 2.12 27.87
C GLU A 37 15.84 2.12 26.39
N GLN A 38 17.08 1.76 26.09
CA GLN A 38 17.57 1.61 24.71
C GLN A 38 16.80 0.53 23.94
N LEU A 39 16.50 -0.61 24.57
CA LEU A 39 15.67 -1.67 23.98
C LEU A 39 14.27 -1.16 23.64
N LYS A 40 13.65 -0.40 24.54
CA LYS A 40 12.30 0.16 24.32
C LYS A 40 12.28 1.18 23.16
N ILE A 41 13.34 1.98 23.04
CA ILE A 41 13.51 2.90 21.89
C ILE A 41 13.66 2.10 20.59
N MET A 42 14.51 1.06 20.59
CA MET A 42 14.74 0.21 19.42
C MET A 42 13.48 -0.53 18.97
N GLU A 43 12.65 -1.00 19.88
CA GLU A 43 11.36 -1.63 19.57
C GLU A 43 10.39 -0.64 18.90
N LYS A 44 10.32 0.59 19.42
CA LYS A 44 9.52 1.65 18.80
C LYS A 44 10.03 2.01 17.40
N ASP A 45 11.34 2.12 17.23
CA ASP A 45 11.96 2.43 15.93
C ASP A 45 11.74 1.29 14.93
N PHE A 46 11.81 0.04 15.37
CA PHE A 46 11.50 -1.12 14.55
C PHE A 46 10.05 -1.10 14.04
N LEU A 47 9.07 -0.85 14.91
CA LEU A 47 7.66 -0.74 14.52
C LEU A 47 7.42 0.44 13.57
N ALA A 48 8.10 1.56 13.79
CA ALA A 48 8.03 2.71 12.87
C ALA A 48 8.61 2.36 11.49
N ALA A 49 9.75 1.67 11.44
CA ALA A 49 10.38 1.21 10.21
C ALA A 49 9.50 0.18 9.46
N GLU A 50 8.88 -0.76 10.17
CA GLU A 50 7.96 -1.73 9.60
C GLU A 50 6.73 -1.05 8.98
N LYS A 51 6.16 -0.07 9.68
CA LYS A 51 5.07 0.75 9.15
C LYS A 51 5.47 1.47 7.86
N LEU A 52 6.63 2.11 7.84
CA LEU A 52 7.17 2.78 6.64
C LEU A 52 7.40 1.80 5.48
N ALA A 53 7.88 0.59 5.77
CA ALA A 53 8.08 -0.43 4.75
C ALA A 53 6.76 -0.87 4.10
N ASN A 54 5.70 -1.04 4.90
CA ASN A 54 4.37 -1.36 4.40
C ASN A 54 3.78 -0.21 3.57
N GLU A 55 3.89 1.03 4.04
CA GLU A 55 3.47 2.22 3.28
C GLU A 55 4.20 2.30 1.93
N ASN A 56 5.52 2.08 1.89
CA ASN A 56 6.30 2.09 0.65
C ASN A 56 5.86 1.00 -0.35
N LYS A 57 5.49 -0.19 0.14
CA LYS A 57 4.96 -1.27 -0.68
C LYS A 57 3.60 -0.87 -1.28
N ASP A 58 2.72 -0.29 -0.48
CA ASP A 58 1.41 0.17 -0.92
C ASP A 58 1.52 1.29 -1.97
N ILE A 59 2.44 2.24 -1.75
CA ILE A 59 2.76 3.31 -2.71
C ILE A 59 3.21 2.72 -4.04
N THR A 60 4.16 1.77 -4.02
CA THR A 60 4.69 1.14 -5.23
C THR A 60 3.59 0.41 -6.01
N ASN A 61 2.70 -0.28 -5.31
CA ASN A 61 1.56 -0.98 -5.91
C ASN A 61 0.57 0.00 -6.56
N VAL A 62 0.24 1.11 -5.89
CA VAL A 62 -0.64 2.15 -6.42
C VAL A 62 -0.04 2.76 -7.68
N LEU A 63 1.22 3.20 -7.64
CA LEU A 63 1.88 3.83 -8.80
C LEU A 63 2.02 2.88 -9.99
N THR A 64 2.34 1.61 -9.73
CA THR A 64 2.41 0.58 -10.78
C THR A 64 1.04 0.36 -11.41
N SER A 65 0.00 0.25 -10.59
CA SER A 65 -1.39 0.09 -11.06
C SER A 65 -1.85 1.28 -11.88
N THR A 66 -1.52 2.50 -11.43
CA THR A 66 -1.78 3.75 -12.16
C THR A 66 -1.15 3.70 -13.54
N ARG A 67 0.12 3.29 -13.65
CA ARG A 67 0.79 3.15 -14.94
C ARG A 67 0.10 2.12 -15.85
N ILE A 68 -0.27 0.96 -15.32
CA ILE A 68 -0.97 -0.09 -16.09
C ILE A 68 -2.29 0.45 -16.64
N ILE A 69 -3.13 1.05 -15.79
CA ILE A 69 -4.43 1.56 -16.21
C ILE A 69 -4.28 2.70 -17.21
N LYS A 70 -3.31 3.62 -17.05
CA LYS A 70 -3.03 4.66 -18.04
C LYS A 70 -2.68 4.08 -19.41
N LEU A 71 -1.82 3.05 -19.46
CA LEU A 71 -1.47 2.39 -20.71
C LEU A 71 -2.68 1.75 -21.38
N ILE A 72 -3.57 1.16 -20.59
CA ILE A 72 -4.83 0.58 -21.07
C ILE A 72 -5.77 1.67 -21.59
N LEU A 73 -5.95 2.77 -20.85
CA LEU A 73 -6.79 3.91 -21.28
C LEU A 73 -6.27 4.58 -22.55
N ALA A 74 -4.94 4.58 -22.75
CA ALA A 74 -4.32 5.07 -23.97
C ALA A 74 -4.49 4.10 -25.16
N SER A 75 -4.83 2.84 -24.90
CA SER A 75 -5.15 1.87 -25.94
C SER A 75 -6.62 1.99 -26.32
N SER A 76 -6.90 2.21 -27.61
CA SER A 76 -8.27 2.21 -28.14
C SER A 76 -8.88 0.80 -28.29
N SER A 77 -8.20 -0.24 -27.79
CA SER A 77 -8.63 -1.63 -27.96
C SER A 77 -9.73 -2.00 -26.97
N PRO A 78 -10.83 -2.64 -27.42
CA PRO A 78 -11.85 -3.16 -26.51
C PRO A 78 -11.28 -4.15 -25.50
N LEU A 79 -11.70 -4.04 -24.24
CA LEU A 79 -11.25 -4.91 -23.18
C LEU A 79 -12.13 -6.15 -23.08
N SER A 80 -11.49 -7.32 -22.98
CA SER A 80 -12.23 -8.54 -22.64
C SER A 80 -12.72 -8.49 -21.18
N MET A 81 -13.82 -9.19 -20.88
CA MET A 81 -14.36 -9.30 -19.52
C MET A 81 -13.33 -9.80 -18.49
N SER A 82 -12.42 -10.69 -18.91
CA SER A 82 -11.35 -11.18 -18.03
C SER A 82 -10.34 -10.09 -17.68
N VAL A 83 -9.99 -9.24 -18.65
CA VAL A 83 -9.06 -8.13 -18.45
C VAL A 83 -9.72 -7.06 -17.57
N LEU A 84 -10.98 -6.71 -17.83
CA LEU A 84 -11.76 -5.80 -16.98
C LEU A 84 -11.79 -6.26 -15.53
N ALA A 85 -12.17 -7.52 -15.28
CA ALA A 85 -12.23 -8.08 -13.93
C ALA A 85 -10.85 -8.12 -13.23
N GLY A 86 -9.77 -8.26 -13.99
CA GLY A 86 -8.40 -8.20 -13.48
C GLY A 86 -8.00 -6.78 -13.07
N LEU A 87 -8.27 -5.80 -13.93
CA LEU A 87 -7.91 -4.39 -13.70
C LEU A 87 -8.71 -3.77 -12.55
N LEU A 88 -9.97 -4.17 -12.37
CA LEU A 88 -10.84 -3.65 -11.32
C LEU A 88 -10.32 -3.90 -9.90
N ILE A 89 -9.44 -4.90 -9.70
CA ILE A 89 -8.81 -5.17 -8.41
C ILE A 89 -7.96 -3.97 -7.93
N PHE A 90 -7.42 -3.19 -8.86
CA PHE A 90 -6.56 -2.05 -8.54
C PHE A 90 -7.31 -0.76 -8.22
N VAL A 91 -8.59 -0.68 -8.59
CA VAL A 91 -9.34 0.58 -8.58
C VAL A 91 -9.59 1.09 -7.16
N GLN A 92 -10.04 0.24 -6.23
CA GLN A 92 -10.34 0.67 -4.87
C GLN A 92 -9.10 1.23 -4.13
N PRO A 93 -7.93 0.56 -4.17
CA PRO A 93 -6.70 1.14 -3.61
C PRO A 93 -6.31 2.48 -4.26
N MET A 94 -6.45 2.61 -5.57
CA MET A 94 -6.12 3.86 -6.27
C MET A 94 -7.05 5.01 -5.89
N ILE A 95 -8.36 4.76 -5.80
CA ILE A 95 -9.37 5.73 -5.34
C ILE A 95 -9.09 6.17 -3.90
N SER A 96 -8.68 5.24 -3.03
CA SER A 96 -8.41 5.50 -1.62
C SER A 96 -7.02 6.10 -1.37
N SER A 97 -6.17 6.16 -2.39
CA SER A 97 -4.79 6.65 -2.26
C SER A 97 -4.75 8.16 -2.00
N THR A 98 -3.63 8.64 -1.45
CA THR A 98 -3.35 10.07 -1.30
C THR A 98 -2.81 10.71 -2.59
N TYR A 99 -2.58 9.92 -3.64
CA TYR A 99 -2.03 10.40 -4.90
C TYR A 99 -3.14 10.83 -5.86
N ILE A 100 -3.26 12.14 -6.07
CA ILE A 100 -4.30 12.75 -6.91
C ILE A 100 -4.35 12.12 -8.30
N GLU A 101 -3.21 11.95 -8.96
CA GLU A 101 -3.15 11.34 -10.29
C GLU A 101 -3.71 9.90 -10.29
N SER A 102 -3.44 9.13 -9.24
CA SER A 102 -3.95 7.75 -9.15
C SER A 102 -5.46 7.72 -8.94
N GLN A 103 -5.99 8.65 -8.14
CA GLN A 103 -7.43 8.85 -7.99
C GLN A 103 -8.07 9.22 -9.34
N ASP A 104 -7.52 10.20 -10.05
CA ASP A 104 -8.07 10.71 -11.32
C ASP A 104 -8.05 9.63 -12.42
N VAL A 105 -6.98 8.86 -12.51
CA VAL A 105 -6.87 7.73 -13.46
C VAL A 105 -7.91 6.64 -13.13
N ALA A 106 -8.07 6.30 -11.85
CA ALA A 106 -9.07 5.33 -11.43
C ALA A 106 -10.49 5.80 -11.76
N VAL A 107 -10.82 7.07 -11.46
CA VAL A 107 -12.12 7.65 -11.79
C VAL A 107 -12.36 7.67 -13.30
N THR A 108 -11.35 8.04 -14.09
CA THR A 108 -11.44 8.03 -15.56
C THR A 108 -11.74 6.62 -16.07
N PHE A 109 -11.05 5.62 -15.53
CA PHE A 109 -11.29 4.22 -15.87
C PHE A 109 -12.71 3.74 -15.49
N LEU A 110 -13.20 4.12 -14.31
CA LEU A 110 -14.58 3.86 -13.91
C LEU A 110 -15.60 4.54 -14.85
N GLY A 111 -15.31 5.75 -15.31
CA GLY A 111 -16.14 6.45 -16.31
C GLY A 111 -16.23 5.67 -17.61
N VAL A 112 -15.11 5.19 -18.15
CA VAL A 112 -15.08 4.34 -19.35
C VAL A 112 -15.90 3.06 -19.14
N ILE A 113 -15.79 2.42 -17.97
CA ILE A 113 -16.59 1.22 -17.66
C ILE A 113 -18.08 1.56 -17.63
N LYS A 114 -18.46 2.65 -16.95
CA LYS A 114 -19.85 3.13 -16.87
C LYS A 114 -20.44 3.33 -18.26
N ASP A 115 -19.71 4.00 -19.14
CA ASP A 115 -20.23 4.43 -20.43
C ASP A 115 -20.16 3.35 -21.51
N SER A 116 -19.16 2.46 -21.46
CA SER A 116 -18.87 1.52 -22.56
C SER A 116 -19.08 0.05 -22.23
N TYR A 117 -19.08 -0.35 -20.96
CA TYR A 117 -19.05 -1.78 -20.59
C TYR A 117 -20.16 -2.19 -19.60
N TRP A 118 -20.74 -1.25 -18.85
CA TRP A 118 -21.67 -1.56 -17.78
C TRP A 118 -22.88 -2.37 -18.24
N GLU A 119 -23.52 -1.97 -19.33
CA GLU A 119 -24.69 -2.69 -19.87
C GLU A 119 -24.33 -4.12 -20.30
N GLU A 120 -23.17 -4.31 -20.94
CA GLU A 120 -22.72 -5.64 -21.35
C GLU A 120 -22.41 -6.52 -20.13
N ILE A 121 -21.80 -5.95 -19.08
CA ILE A 121 -21.54 -6.64 -17.82
C ILE A 121 -22.85 -7.13 -17.21
N VAL A 122 -23.84 -6.24 -17.02
CA VAL A 122 -25.14 -6.57 -16.42
C VAL A 122 -25.86 -7.63 -17.25
N LYS A 123 -25.93 -7.44 -18.58
CA LYS A 123 -26.54 -8.41 -19.50
C LYS A 123 -25.87 -9.78 -19.39
N THR A 124 -24.54 -9.81 -19.35
CA THR A 124 -23.77 -11.05 -19.28
C THR A 124 -23.96 -11.75 -17.94
N CYS A 125 -24.09 -11.00 -16.84
CA CYS A 125 -24.39 -11.57 -15.52
C CYS A 125 -25.74 -12.28 -15.45
N GLY A 126 -26.73 -11.80 -16.22
CA GLY A 126 -28.07 -12.39 -16.28
C GLY A 126 -28.19 -13.64 -17.16
N MET A 127 -27.10 -14.08 -17.82
CA MET A 127 -27.15 -15.23 -18.71
C MET A 127 -27.20 -16.56 -17.94
N PRO A 128 -28.03 -17.53 -18.36
CA PRO A 128 -28.14 -18.82 -17.69
C PRO A 128 -26.87 -19.65 -17.85
N VAL A 129 -26.41 -20.25 -16.76
CA VAL A 129 -25.26 -21.17 -16.76
C VAL A 129 -25.78 -22.60 -16.58
N ASN A 130 -25.68 -23.41 -17.63
CA ASN A 130 -26.08 -24.82 -17.61
C ASN A 130 -24.91 -25.75 -17.98
N SER A 131 -25.11 -27.07 -17.88
CA SER A 131 -24.08 -28.07 -18.14
C SER A 131 -23.61 -28.14 -19.61
N SER A 132 -24.43 -27.66 -20.55
CA SER A 132 -24.14 -27.66 -21.99
C SER A 132 -23.36 -26.43 -22.48
N ILE A 133 -23.13 -25.44 -21.61
CA ILE A 133 -22.47 -24.20 -22.02
C ILE A 133 -20.99 -24.42 -22.32
N LYS A 134 -20.47 -23.77 -23.37
CA LYS A 134 -19.04 -23.81 -23.69
C LYS A 134 -18.22 -23.21 -22.53
N ILE A 135 -17.09 -23.84 -22.19
CA ILE A 135 -16.19 -23.38 -21.10
C ILE A 135 -15.82 -21.90 -21.25
N LYS A 136 -15.51 -21.47 -22.49
CA LYS A 136 -15.19 -20.07 -22.79
C LYS A 136 -16.32 -19.11 -22.38
N GLU A 137 -17.56 -19.49 -22.64
CA GLU A 137 -18.73 -18.68 -22.33
C GLU A 137 -19.04 -18.70 -20.82
N LYS A 138 -18.90 -19.86 -20.16
CA LYS A 138 -18.95 -19.97 -18.70
C LYS A 138 -17.96 -19.02 -18.02
N ASN A 139 -16.73 -18.97 -18.53
CA ASN A 139 -15.69 -18.08 -18.01
C ASN A 139 -16.01 -16.60 -18.25
N ARG A 140 -16.59 -16.27 -19.42
CA ARG A 140 -17.05 -14.90 -19.72
C ARG A 140 -18.10 -14.44 -18.70
N ILE A 141 -19.09 -15.29 -18.40
CA ILE A 141 -20.14 -15.01 -17.40
C ILE A 141 -19.53 -14.85 -16.01
N LYS A 142 -18.66 -15.77 -15.57
CA LYS A 142 -18.00 -15.69 -14.27
C LYS A 142 -17.17 -14.41 -14.11
N ASN A 143 -16.45 -14.00 -15.15
CA ASN A 143 -15.66 -12.77 -15.13
C ASN A 143 -16.55 -11.52 -15.11
N ALA A 144 -17.68 -11.52 -15.83
CA ALA A 144 -18.65 -10.42 -15.75
C ALA A 144 -19.24 -10.30 -14.34
N GLN A 145 -19.61 -11.42 -13.70
CA GLN A 145 -20.08 -11.44 -12.31
C GLN A 145 -19.02 -10.85 -11.37
N LYS A 146 -17.77 -11.31 -11.48
CA LYS A 146 -16.65 -10.76 -10.70
C LYS A 146 -16.46 -9.26 -10.94
N ALA A 147 -16.53 -8.80 -12.20
CA ALA A 147 -16.40 -7.38 -12.52
C ALA A 147 -17.52 -6.56 -11.89
N ARG A 148 -18.77 -7.02 -11.99
CA ARG A 148 -19.93 -6.38 -11.34
C ARG A 148 -19.74 -6.31 -9.82
N ASP A 149 -19.38 -7.42 -9.19
CA ASP A 149 -19.22 -7.46 -7.74
C ASP A 149 -18.09 -6.53 -7.26
N LEU A 150 -16.99 -6.42 -8.02
CA LEU A 150 -15.92 -5.45 -7.75
C LEU A 150 -16.38 -4.00 -7.92
N LEU A 151 -17.18 -3.70 -8.95
CA LEU A 151 -17.74 -2.37 -9.18
C LEU A 151 -18.71 -1.95 -8.08
N VAL A 152 -19.59 -2.86 -7.64
CA VAL A 152 -20.49 -2.64 -6.50
C VAL A 152 -19.68 -2.46 -5.21
N ASN A 153 -18.63 -3.25 -5.02
CA ASN A 153 -17.74 -3.12 -3.87
C ASN A 153 -17.00 -1.77 -3.86
N VAL A 154 -16.50 -1.29 -5.01
CA VAL A 154 -15.97 0.08 -5.14
C VAL A 154 -17.06 1.11 -4.81
N ALA A 155 -18.26 0.93 -5.37
CA ALA A 155 -19.36 1.87 -5.20
C ALA A 155 -19.91 1.93 -3.77
N THR A 156 -19.76 0.87 -2.99
CA THR A 156 -20.19 0.83 -1.58
C THR A 156 -19.07 1.30 -0.65
N ASN A 157 -17.85 0.79 -0.83
CA ASN A 157 -16.75 0.98 0.12
C ASN A 157 -15.86 2.18 -0.17
N ALA A 158 -15.90 2.76 -1.37
CA ALA A 158 -15.13 3.95 -1.70
C ALA A 158 -15.96 5.24 -1.72
N THR A 159 -17.22 5.20 -1.28
CA THR A 159 -18.09 6.40 -1.16
C THR A 159 -17.56 7.46 -0.21
N THR A 160 -16.77 7.05 0.79
CA THR A 160 -16.10 7.95 1.74
C THR A 160 -14.72 8.41 1.27
N ALA A 161 -14.25 7.95 0.11
CA ALA A 161 -12.95 8.33 -0.40
C ALA A 161 -12.92 9.83 -0.74
N ARG A 162 -11.88 10.53 -0.27
CA ARG A 162 -11.68 11.95 -0.55
C ARG A 162 -11.00 12.11 -1.91
N ILE A 163 -11.82 12.19 -2.96
CA ILE A 163 -11.36 12.52 -4.31
C ILE A 163 -10.99 14.01 -4.35
N SER A 164 -9.74 14.30 -4.69
CA SER A 164 -9.18 15.65 -4.56
C SER A 164 -9.68 16.62 -5.64
N SER A 165 -10.02 16.13 -6.83
CA SER A 165 -10.53 16.92 -7.95
C SER A 165 -12.06 16.99 -7.94
N ASN A 166 -12.64 18.19 -8.03
CA ASN A 166 -14.09 18.38 -8.09
C ASN A 166 -14.73 17.68 -9.29
N THR A 167 -14.09 17.76 -10.45
CA THR A 167 -14.56 17.10 -11.68
C THR A 167 -14.54 15.59 -11.49
N SER A 168 -13.44 15.03 -10.98
CA SER A 168 -13.32 13.61 -10.72
C SER A 168 -14.30 13.15 -9.65
N ALA A 169 -14.53 13.95 -8.60
CA ALA A 169 -15.52 13.64 -7.57
C ALA A 169 -16.95 13.56 -8.14
N CYS A 170 -17.30 14.49 -9.04
CA CYS A 170 -18.59 14.46 -9.73
C CYS A 170 -18.73 13.20 -10.60
N THR A 171 -17.74 12.92 -11.45
CA THR A 171 -17.72 11.71 -12.29
C THR A 171 -17.81 10.45 -11.44
N PHE A 172 -17.03 10.36 -10.37
CA PHE A 172 -17.04 9.23 -9.45
C PHE A 172 -18.43 9.03 -8.83
N LYS A 173 -19.08 10.09 -8.38
CA LYS A 173 -20.46 10.02 -7.86
C LYS A 173 -21.45 9.49 -8.88
N THR A 174 -21.35 9.90 -10.15
CA THR A 174 -22.21 9.34 -11.22
C THR A 174 -21.95 7.86 -11.43
N CYS A 175 -20.68 7.43 -11.41
CA CYS A 175 -20.31 6.02 -11.53
C CYS A 175 -20.87 5.20 -10.36
N VAL A 176 -20.67 5.66 -9.12
CA VAL A 176 -21.22 5.04 -7.91
C VAL A 176 -22.73 4.84 -8.04
N ASN A 177 -23.47 5.89 -8.38
CA ASN A 177 -24.92 5.82 -8.55
C ASN A 177 -25.32 4.78 -9.61
N THR A 178 -24.61 4.74 -10.75
CA THR A 178 -24.91 3.75 -11.79
C THR A 178 -24.67 2.31 -11.30
N PHE A 179 -23.56 2.05 -10.60
CA PHE A 179 -23.19 0.70 -10.21
C PHE A 179 -24.03 0.12 -9.06
N ILE A 180 -24.66 0.96 -8.23
CA ILE A 180 -25.54 0.51 -7.13
C ILE A 180 -27.01 0.34 -7.52
N THR A 181 -27.43 0.85 -8.67
CA THR A 181 -28.87 0.90 -9.07
C THR A 181 -29.32 -0.39 -9.78
N PHE A 182 -28.47 -1.40 -9.89
CA PHE A 182 -28.72 -2.69 -10.58
C PHE A 182 -28.22 -3.88 -9.76
#